data_AF-A0A7X8XHV7-F1
#
_entry.id   AF-A0A7X8XHV7-F1
#
_cell.length_a   1.000
_cell.length_b   1.000
_cell.length_c   1.000
_cell.angle_alpha   90.00
_cell.angle_beta   90.00
_cell.angle_gamma   90.00
#
_symmetry.space_group_name_H-M   'P 1'
#
loop_
_entity.id
_entity.type
_entity.pdbx_description
1 polymer ?
#
loop_
_entity_poly.entity_id
_entity_poly.type
_entity_poly.pdbx_seq_one_letter_code
_entity_poly.pdbx_strand_id
1 'polypeptide(L)'
;EEFDRKIPQEFWREVVDRIAKEVPDTLLLAEAFWMMEGYFVRTLGMHRVYNSAFMNMLKNQENQKYRDTIKNTIAFDAEILKRFVNFMNNPDEETAIAQFGDGDKYFGICTLLATMPGLPMFGHGQIEGYREKYGMEYRRAYWDETPNHFLVEQHQRRIFPLLKKRYLFSGVDFFEIFDLWRDGHVQESAYCYVNGTERERALVFYNNQYEAVEGWIKASATKTEGSGDNKHSRTVSLAEALGLTVGGRRYVIWDSFEEGLTYMRPSLRLYNEGMFVHLRGFETKVLLNIREVEDVDGTYGQLYEQIGETGIADLELEILALRLKPVYKAMESLGSPSFLKEVRRLIAGQSTKQSERKMLLALGEAYTHLSAAMETLHPAARKSLPTTTREIPAKEMLGLIQRYSMLFKAESSFIRQGAAILDEMEAIIAASLFLKPFVSEHTTVLEAFQISDRLLLSRFFAQPLREAGFIDELGRKACHSAAILTVSANLVEDVNLSAPEILSQILDDEAIRSYGNINEYQGVVWYTKEAIQEIIYLSA
;
A
#
# COMPACT_ATOMS: atom_id res chain seq x y z
N GLU A 1 -12.62 61.92 12.31
CA GLU A 1 -13.26 62.90 11.39
C GLU A 1 -12.50 63.10 10.07
N GLU A 2 -11.30 63.70 10.01
CA GLU A 2 -10.61 63.85 8.71
C GLU A 2 -10.19 62.52 8.08
N PHE A 3 -9.75 61.56 8.90
CA PHE A 3 -9.43 60.19 8.48
C PHE A 3 -10.64 59.50 7.86
N ASP A 4 -11.78 59.47 8.58
CA ASP A 4 -13.03 58.84 8.11
C ASP A 4 -13.59 59.51 6.85
N ARG A 5 -13.32 60.82 6.66
CA ARG A 5 -13.67 61.52 5.43
C ARG A 5 -12.79 61.10 4.25
N LYS A 6 -11.51 60.78 4.48
CA LYS A 6 -10.56 60.34 3.44
C LYS A 6 -10.65 58.84 3.16
N ILE A 7 -11.07 58.04 4.14
CA ILE A 7 -11.25 56.59 4.05
C ILE A 7 -12.69 56.26 4.53
N PRO A 8 -13.72 56.57 3.71
CA PRO A 8 -15.12 56.46 4.12
C PRO A 8 -15.65 55.02 4.10
N GLN A 9 -14.92 54.10 3.49
CA GLN A 9 -15.25 52.68 3.41
C GLN A 9 -14.25 51.87 4.25
N GLU A 10 -14.63 50.64 4.62
CA GLU A 10 -13.69 49.73 5.27
C GLU A 10 -12.53 49.42 4.30
N PHE A 11 -11.32 49.79 4.69
CA PHE A 11 -10.14 49.79 3.82
C PHE A 11 -9.82 48.40 3.25
N TRP A 12 -9.88 47.36 4.08
CA TRP A 12 -9.55 46.00 3.65
C TRP A 12 -10.60 45.42 2.72
N ARG A 13 -11.88 45.77 2.91
CA ARG A 13 -12.95 45.44 1.98
C ARG A 13 -12.68 46.03 0.60
N GLU A 14 -12.30 47.31 0.54
CA GLU A 14 -11.94 47.96 -0.72
C GLU A 14 -10.74 47.28 -1.40
N VAL A 15 -9.69 46.95 -0.62
CA VAL A 15 -8.50 46.24 -1.13
C VAL A 15 -8.88 44.87 -1.70
N VAL A 16 -9.68 44.09 -0.99
CA VAL A 16 -10.13 42.75 -1.44
C VAL A 16 -10.95 42.88 -2.73
N ASP A 17 -11.92 43.80 -2.77
CA ASP A 17 -12.78 44.00 -3.94
C ASP A 17 -11.99 44.48 -5.17
N ARG A 18 -10.95 45.30 -4.97
CA ARG A 18 -10.05 45.74 -6.04
C ARG A 18 -9.13 44.63 -6.51
N ILE A 19 -8.52 43.87 -5.59
CA ILE A 19 -7.67 42.73 -5.93
C ILE A 19 -8.45 41.69 -6.74
N ALA A 20 -9.68 41.38 -6.35
CA ALA A 20 -10.54 40.45 -7.09
C ALA A 20 -10.85 40.91 -8.54
N LYS A 21 -10.83 42.23 -8.81
CA LYS A 21 -11.11 42.79 -10.14
C LYS A 21 -9.85 43.03 -10.98
N GLU A 22 -8.81 43.55 -10.34
CA GLU A 22 -7.61 44.06 -11.00
C GLU A 22 -6.52 42.97 -11.11
N VAL A 23 -6.41 42.08 -10.12
CA VAL A 23 -5.38 41.03 -10.03
C VAL A 23 -5.93 39.73 -9.40
N PRO A 24 -6.91 39.07 -10.05
CA PRO A 24 -7.73 38.00 -9.45
C PRO A 24 -6.95 36.76 -8.97
N ASP A 25 -5.74 36.53 -9.50
CA ASP A 25 -4.88 35.42 -9.08
C ASP A 25 -4.08 35.70 -7.79
N THR A 26 -4.29 36.85 -7.16
CA THR A 26 -3.59 37.25 -5.93
C THR A 26 -4.29 36.70 -4.69
N LEU A 27 -3.56 35.90 -3.90
CA LEU A 27 -4.03 35.36 -2.63
C LEU A 27 -3.73 36.35 -1.48
N LEU A 28 -4.72 36.56 -0.61
CA LEU A 28 -4.59 37.41 0.58
C LEU A 28 -4.66 36.58 1.85
N LEU A 29 -3.63 36.68 2.69
CA LEU A 29 -3.54 36.04 3.99
C LEU A 29 -3.60 37.12 5.06
N ALA A 30 -4.59 37.04 5.95
CA ALA A 30 -4.68 37.90 7.11
C ALA A 30 -3.97 37.25 8.31
N GLU A 31 -2.89 37.88 8.78
CA GLU A 31 -2.26 37.57 10.05
C GLU A 31 -2.97 38.37 11.16
N ALA A 32 -4.03 37.81 11.75
CA ALA A 32 -4.80 38.44 12.81
C ALA A 32 -5.08 37.46 13.95
N PHE A 33 -4.92 37.91 15.21
CA PHE A 33 -4.82 37.04 16.39
C PHE A 33 -5.89 37.27 17.47
N TRP A 34 -7.09 37.73 17.08
CA TRP A 34 -8.10 38.24 18.02
C TRP A 34 -9.40 37.44 18.10
N MET A 35 -9.39 36.16 17.71
CA MET A 35 -10.62 35.38 17.50
C MET A 35 -11.62 36.07 16.53
N MET A 36 -11.07 36.85 15.58
CA MET A 36 -11.80 37.63 14.58
C MET A 36 -11.78 36.96 13.20
N GLU A 37 -11.41 35.69 13.12
CA GLU A 37 -11.24 34.96 11.85
C GLU A 37 -12.53 35.01 11.02
N GLY A 38 -13.68 34.87 11.68
CA GLY A 38 -14.99 34.99 11.06
C GLY A 38 -15.32 36.40 10.53
N TYR A 39 -14.71 37.46 11.08
CA TYR A 39 -14.83 38.84 10.58
C TYR A 39 -13.98 39.03 9.31
N PHE A 40 -12.71 38.64 9.34
CA PHE A 40 -11.81 38.76 8.19
C PHE A 40 -12.30 37.93 6.99
N VAL A 41 -12.74 36.71 7.23
CA VAL A 41 -13.18 35.82 6.16
C VAL A 41 -14.52 36.26 5.58
N ARG A 42 -15.54 36.53 6.41
CA ARG A 42 -16.90 36.76 5.92
C ARG A 42 -17.18 38.22 5.58
N THR A 43 -16.77 39.14 6.47
CA THR A 43 -17.07 40.56 6.30
C THR A 43 -16.11 41.17 5.28
N LEU A 44 -14.81 40.94 5.46
CA LEU A 44 -13.78 41.54 4.61
C LEU A 44 -13.54 40.74 3.32
N GLY A 45 -13.84 39.45 3.31
CA GLY A 45 -13.66 38.59 2.14
C GLY A 45 -12.23 38.07 1.96
N MET A 46 -11.40 38.11 3.02
CA MET A 46 -10.04 37.59 2.96
C MET A 46 -10.02 36.11 2.56
N HIS A 47 -9.07 35.75 1.69
CA HIS A 47 -8.96 34.39 1.15
C HIS A 47 -8.55 33.39 2.23
N ARG A 48 -7.65 33.81 3.13
CA ARG A 48 -7.08 33.01 4.21
C ARG A 48 -6.85 33.87 5.46
N VAL A 49 -6.90 33.24 6.63
CA VAL A 49 -6.62 33.89 7.93
C VAL A 49 -5.84 32.95 8.83
N TYR A 50 -4.89 33.49 9.59
CA TYR A 50 -4.10 32.74 10.56
C TYR A 50 -4.99 32.18 11.67
N ASN A 51 -4.71 30.94 12.09
CA ASN A 51 -5.41 30.27 13.17
C ASN A 51 -4.44 29.99 14.32
N SER A 52 -4.20 30.99 15.18
CA SER A 52 -3.34 30.81 16.35
C SER A 52 -3.94 29.90 17.42
N ALA A 53 -5.27 29.66 17.38
CA ALA A 53 -5.91 28.69 18.26
C ALA A 53 -5.37 27.28 18.04
N PHE A 54 -5.01 26.92 16.80
CA PHE A 54 -4.34 25.65 16.49
C PHE A 54 -3.09 25.46 17.35
N MET A 55 -2.14 26.40 17.28
CA MET A 55 -0.88 26.31 18.01
C MET A 55 -1.12 26.38 19.53
N ASN A 56 -1.81 27.43 19.99
CA ASN A 56 -1.91 27.75 21.41
C ASN A 56 -2.70 26.70 22.20
N MET A 57 -3.88 26.29 21.70
CA MET A 57 -4.73 25.35 22.42
C MET A 57 -4.13 23.93 22.40
N LEU A 58 -3.56 23.50 21.26
CA LEU A 58 -2.94 22.18 21.18
C LEU A 58 -1.67 22.07 22.03
N LYS A 59 -0.84 23.12 22.07
CA LYS A 59 0.32 23.21 22.97
C LYS A 59 -0.09 23.04 24.44
N ASN A 60 -1.10 23.78 24.86
CA ASN A 60 -1.59 23.81 26.25
C ASN A 60 -2.55 22.67 26.58
N GLN A 61 -2.82 21.75 25.64
CA GLN A 61 -3.80 20.66 25.79
C GLN A 61 -5.21 21.16 26.17
N GLU A 62 -5.58 22.36 25.70
CA GLU A 62 -6.95 22.89 25.83
C GLU A 62 -7.88 22.21 24.81
N ASN A 63 -7.91 20.88 24.84
CA ASN A 63 -8.43 20.05 23.77
C ASN A 63 -9.93 20.27 23.53
N GLN A 64 -10.72 20.36 24.61
CA GLN A 64 -12.14 20.68 24.52
C GLN A 64 -12.37 22.02 23.79
N LYS A 65 -11.63 23.07 24.15
CA LYS A 65 -11.78 24.41 23.52
C LYS A 65 -11.47 24.36 22.02
N TYR A 66 -10.40 23.66 21.63
CA TYR A 66 -10.03 23.57 20.22
C TYR A 66 -11.04 22.74 19.42
N ARG A 67 -11.51 21.63 19.98
CA ARG A 67 -12.57 20.81 19.36
C ARG A 67 -13.87 21.59 19.20
N ASP A 68 -14.30 22.29 20.24
CA ASP A 68 -15.47 23.16 20.19
C ASP A 68 -15.31 24.25 19.13
N THR A 69 -14.11 24.83 19.00
CA THR A 69 -13.80 25.80 17.94
C THR A 69 -14.02 25.21 16.55
N ILE A 70 -13.51 24.01 16.28
CA ILE A 70 -13.71 23.33 14.98
C ILE A 70 -15.20 23.02 14.76
N LYS A 71 -15.86 22.40 15.74
CA LYS A 71 -17.27 22.01 15.66
C LYS A 71 -18.19 23.21 15.44
N ASN A 72 -18.01 24.28 16.21
CA ASN A 72 -18.80 25.50 16.06
C ASN A 72 -18.54 26.16 14.71
N THR A 73 -17.31 26.09 14.19
CA THR A 73 -16.98 26.59 12.86
C THR A 73 -17.75 25.81 11.78
N ILE A 74 -17.71 24.47 11.78
CA ILE A 74 -18.39 23.67 10.75
C ILE A 74 -19.93 23.66 10.91
N ALA A 75 -20.44 23.79 12.13
CA ALA A 75 -21.88 23.93 12.43
C ALA A 75 -22.43 25.32 12.06
N PHE A 76 -21.54 26.30 11.89
CA PHE A 76 -21.89 27.62 11.39
C PHE A 76 -21.71 27.69 9.86
N ASP A 77 -20.50 27.41 9.37
CA ASP A 77 -20.13 27.40 7.96
C ASP A 77 -18.79 26.66 7.77
N ALA A 78 -18.86 25.44 7.22
CA ALA A 78 -17.68 24.60 6.98
C ALA A 78 -16.66 25.27 6.05
N GLU A 79 -17.08 26.17 5.16
CA GLU A 79 -16.20 26.90 4.22
C GLU A 79 -15.20 27.82 4.93
N ILE A 80 -15.42 28.14 6.20
CA ILE A 80 -14.47 28.91 7.00
C ILE A 80 -13.25 28.05 7.34
N LEU A 81 -13.43 26.76 7.63
CA LEU A 81 -12.35 25.87 8.08
C LEU A 81 -11.27 25.72 7.00
N LYS A 82 -11.66 25.66 5.71
CA LYS A 82 -10.69 25.62 4.60
C LYS A 82 -9.91 26.92 4.44
N ARG A 83 -10.29 28.01 5.10
CA ARG A 83 -9.61 29.31 5.02
C ARG A 83 -8.60 29.53 6.14
N PHE A 84 -8.54 28.64 7.12
CA PHE A 84 -7.52 28.73 8.16
C PHE A 84 -6.13 28.40 7.64
N VAL A 85 -5.16 29.20 8.08
CA VAL A 85 -3.73 28.91 8.00
C VAL A 85 -3.31 28.41 9.37
N ASN A 86 -3.11 27.10 9.47
CA ASN A 86 -2.65 26.45 10.69
C ASN A 86 -1.12 26.43 10.70
N PHE A 87 -0.52 26.60 11.87
CA PHE A 87 0.94 26.57 12.05
C PHE A 87 1.28 26.08 13.46
N MET A 88 2.49 25.52 13.61
CA MET A 88 3.03 25.14 14.92
C MET A 88 3.93 26.21 15.53
N ASN A 89 4.45 27.11 14.70
CA ASN A 89 5.15 28.31 15.12
C ASN A 89 5.13 29.33 13.98
N ASN A 90 5.42 30.58 14.32
CA ASN A 90 5.76 31.65 13.39
C ASN A 90 6.96 32.43 13.97
N PRO A 91 7.51 33.44 13.27
CA PRO A 91 8.62 34.27 13.77
C PRO A 91 8.39 34.94 15.13
N ASP A 92 7.15 35.27 15.47
CA ASP A 92 6.80 35.94 16.73
C ASP A 92 6.62 34.98 17.92
N GLU A 93 6.50 33.68 17.66
CA GLU A 93 6.27 32.63 18.65
C GLU A 93 7.54 31.79 18.91
N GLU A 94 7.53 31.04 20.00
CA GLU A 94 8.61 30.07 20.28
C GLU A 94 8.71 29.01 19.17
N THR A 95 9.92 28.47 18.94
CA THR A 95 10.12 27.45 17.91
C THR A 95 9.27 26.21 18.17
N ALA A 96 8.85 25.51 17.11
CA ALA A 96 7.99 24.33 17.25
C ALA A 96 8.59 23.26 18.18
N ILE A 97 9.91 23.06 18.10
CA ILE A 97 10.62 22.13 18.99
C ILE A 97 10.62 22.59 20.45
N ALA A 98 10.73 23.89 20.73
CA ALA A 98 10.63 24.43 22.09
C ALA A 98 9.21 24.29 22.66
N GLN A 99 8.19 24.40 21.79
CA GLN A 99 6.78 24.34 22.20
C GLN A 99 6.25 22.90 22.36
N PHE A 100 6.66 21.97 21.50
CA PHE A 100 6.08 20.63 21.41
C PHE A 100 7.07 19.49 21.67
N GLY A 101 8.37 19.80 21.84
CA GLY A 101 9.45 18.82 21.93
C GLY A 101 9.82 18.22 20.57
N ASP A 102 10.49 17.07 20.59
CA ASP A 102 10.96 16.32 19.41
C ASP A 102 10.39 14.89 19.34
N GLY A 103 9.42 14.57 20.21
CA GLY A 103 8.78 13.25 20.32
C GLY A 103 7.38 13.19 19.72
N ASP A 104 6.55 12.28 20.22
CA ASP A 104 5.25 11.97 19.62
C ASP A 104 4.24 13.12 19.71
N LYS A 105 4.33 13.99 20.71
CA LYS A 105 3.47 15.20 20.75
C LYS A 105 3.74 16.09 19.53
N TYR A 106 5.00 16.38 19.23
CA TYR A 106 5.39 17.17 18.07
C TYR A 106 4.84 16.56 16.77
N PHE A 107 5.09 15.27 16.54
CA PHE A 107 4.63 14.62 15.31
C PHE A 107 3.12 14.45 15.26
N GLY A 108 2.45 14.30 16.40
CA GLY A 108 1.00 14.29 16.50
C GLY A 108 0.35 15.59 16.06
N ILE A 109 0.87 16.73 16.53
CA ILE A 109 0.42 18.05 16.09
C ILE A 109 0.78 18.29 14.62
N CYS A 110 1.95 17.85 14.18
CA CYS A 110 2.37 17.94 12.79
C CYS A 110 1.47 17.10 11.86
N THR A 111 1.00 15.93 12.31
CA THR A 111 -0.01 15.13 11.61
C THR A 111 -1.32 15.90 11.51
N LEU A 112 -1.83 16.49 12.60
CA LEU A 112 -3.03 17.35 12.53
C LEU A 112 -2.83 18.53 11.57
N LEU A 113 -1.66 19.17 11.59
CA LEU A 113 -1.32 20.26 10.68
C LEU A 113 -1.42 19.80 9.22
N ALA A 114 -0.86 18.63 8.91
CA ALA A 114 -0.87 18.05 7.57
C ALA A 114 -2.24 17.52 7.13
N THR A 115 -3.14 17.16 8.05
CA THR A 115 -4.39 16.42 7.73
C THR A 115 -5.68 17.18 8.03
N MET A 116 -5.62 18.34 8.68
CA MET A 116 -6.77 19.24 8.83
C MET A 116 -7.06 20.04 7.54
N PRO A 117 -8.31 20.49 7.32
CA PRO A 117 -8.63 21.43 6.25
C PRO A 117 -7.89 22.75 6.38
N GLY A 118 -7.73 23.43 5.24
CA GLY A 118 -7.02 24.70 5.16
C GLY A 118 -5.57 24.59 4.70
N LEU A 119 -4.76 25.57 5.08
CA LEU A 119 -3.37 25.68 4.65
C LEU A 119 -2.44 25.35 5.82
N PRO A 120 -1.63 24.28 5.76
CA PRO A 120 -0.54 24.10 6.69
C PRO A 120 0.62 25.04 6.36
N MET A 121 1.16 25.70 7.39
CA MET A 121 2.38 26.51 7.28
C MET A 121 3.44 25.96 8.23
N PHE A 122 4.63 25.71 7.69
CA PHE A 122 5.80 25.25 8.44
C PHE A 122 6.74 26.44 8.66
N GLY A 123 7.13 26.65 9.93
CA GLY A 123 8.09 27.68 10.28
C GLY A 123 9.49 27.35 9.78
N HIS A 124 10.33 28.38 9.58
CA HIS A 124 11.74 28.18 9.31
C HIS A 124 12.39 27.33 10.40
N GLY A 125 13.23 26.36 10.01
CA GLY A 125 13.93 25.47 10.94
C GLY A 125 13.04 24.42 11.62
N GLN A 126 11.73 24.38 11.35
CA GLN A 126 10.81 23.43 11.98
C GLN A 126 11.16 21.98 11.64
N ILE A 127 11.52 21.69 10.38
CA ILE A 127 11.86 20.34 9.90
C ILE A 127 13.22 19.90 10.45
N GLU A 128 14.18 20.83 10.45
CA GLU A 128 15.55 20.64 10.93
C GLU A 128 15.64 20.58 12.46
N GLY A 129 14.64 21.09 13.17
CA GLY A 129 14.61 21.14 14.63
C GLY A 129 15.42 22.28 15.24
N TYR A 130 15.57 23.39 14.51
CA TYR A 130 16.26 24.58 15.00
C TYR A 130 15.54 25.19 16.20
N ARG A 131 16.34 25.61 17.18
CA ARG A 131 15.90 26.16 18.46
C ARG A 131 16.00 27.68 18.49
N GLU A 132 16.82 28.31 17.65
CA GLU A 132 16.89 29.76 17.55
C GLU A 132 15.54 30.32 17.07
N LYS A 133 15.01 31.30 17.81
CA LYS A 133 13.81 32.04 17.43
C LYS A 133 14.21 33.25 16.59
N TYR A 134 13.62 33.37 15.41
CA TYR A 134 13.92 34.42 14.45
C TYR A 134 12.85 35.51 14.45
N GLY A 135 12.94 36.44 15.40
CA GLY A 135 12.07 37.63 15.44
C GLY A 135 12.40 38.66 14.35
N MET A 136 11.59 39.71 14.25
CA MET A 136 11.75 40.79 13.25
C MET A 136 13.05 41.58 13.37
N GLU A 137 13.75 41.47 14.52
CA GLU A 137 15.04 42.09 14.78
C GLU A 137 16.24 41.36 14.16
N TYR A 138 16.05 40.13 13.68
CA TYR A 138 17.13 39.29 13.15
C TYR A 138 17.46 39.63 11.69
N ARG A 139 18.75 39.73 11.38
CA ARG A 139 19.27 39.91 10.00
C ARG A 139 19.98 38.67 9.47
N ARG A 140 20.30 37.73 10.34
CA ARG A 140 20.96 36.44 10.10
C ARG A 140 20.76 35.56 11.33
N ALA A 141 20.98 34.25 11.20
CA ALA A 141 21.15 33.36 12.33
C ALA A 141 22.38 33.76 13.17
N TYR A 142 22.26 33.68 14.50
CA TYR A 142 23.38 33.83 15.41
C TYR A 142 23.88 32.50 15.92
N TRP A 143 23.05 31.45 15.86
CA TRP A 143 23.42 30.10 16.26
C TRP A 143 23.88 29.32 15.02
N ASP A 144 24.96 28.57 15.16
CA ASP A 144 25.43 27.63 14.14
C ASP A 144 24.77 26.27 14.39
N GLU A 145 23.48 26.17 14.06
CA GLU A 145 22.68 24.97 14.29
C GLU A 145 22.81 23.99 13.12
N THR A 146 23.18 22.74 13.42
CA THR A 146 23.14 21.64 12.45
C THR A 146 21.78 20.94 12.50
N PRO A 147 21.19 20.53 11.36
CA PRO A 147 19.93 19.81 11.34
C PRO A 147 19.94 18.55 12.22
N ASN A 148 18.89 18.35 13.01
CA ASN A 148 18.66 17.11 13.71
C ASN A 148 18.19 16.04 12.71
N HIS A 149 19.11 15.15 12.30
CA HIS A 149 18.83 14.11 11.31
C HIS A 149 17.66 13.19 11.69
N PHE A 150 17.46 12.89 12.98
CA PHE A 150 16.32 12.09 13.42
C PHE A 150 15.00 12.80 13.14
N LEU A 151 14.88 14.10 13.45
CA LEU A 151 13.68 14.88 13.14
C LEU A 151 13.42 14.92 11.63
N VAL A 152 14.45 15.16 10.83
CA VAL A 152 14.33 15.19 9.36
C VAL A 152 13.82 13.83 8.82
N GLU A 153 14.40 12.72 9.28
CA GLU A 153 13.97 11.37 8.88
C GLU A 153 12.52 11.09 9.32
N GLN A 154 12.14 11.47 10.54
CA GLN A 154 10.77 11.29 11.01
C GLN A 154 9.78 12.17 10.23
N HIS A 155 10.15 13.38 9.78
CA HIS A 155 9.32 14.16 8.86
C HIS A 155 9.15 13.47 7.51
N GLN A 156 10.24 12.95 6.94
CA GLN A 156 10.22 12.21 5.69
C GLN A 156 9.32 10.96 5.76
N ARG A 157 9.34 10.27 6.91
CA ARG A 157 8.54 9.05 7.12
C ARG A 157 7.08 9.34 7.49
N ARG A 158 6.84 10.23 8.45
CA ARG A 158 5.52 10.42 9.09
C ARG A 158 4.69 11.55 8.47
N ILE A 159 5.31 12.57 7.88
CA ILE A 159 4.61 13.82 7.51
C ILE A 159 4.61 14.05 5.99
N PHE A 160 5.74 13.94 5.32
CA PHE A 160 5.84 14.24 3.89
C PHE A 160 4.91 13.39 3.00
N PRO A 161 4.68 12.09 3.28
CA PRO A 161 3.70 11.30 2.53
C PRO A 161 2.27 11.85 2.68
N LEU A 162 1.89 12.31 3.89
CA LEU A 162 0.60 12.95 4.14
C LEU A 162 0.50 14.31 3.41
N LEU A 163 1.60 15.07 3.34
CA LEU A 163 1.66 16.31 2.57
C LEU A 163 1.47 16.08 1.06
N LYS A 164 2.03 14.99 0.51
CA LYS A 164 1.77 14.60 -0.89
C LYS A 164 0.30 14.22 -1.13
N LYS A 165 -0.42 13.83 -0.07
CA LYS A 165 -1.86 13.50 -0.08
C LYS A 165 -2.76 14.66 0.38
N ARG A 166 -2.29 15.92 0.40
CA ARG A 166 -3.10 17.10 0.81
C ARG A 166 -4.41 17.27 0.03
N TYR A 167 -4.53 16.71 -1.17
CA TYR A 167 -5.77 16.69 -1.92
C TYR A 167 -6.92 15.98 -1.17
N LEU A 168 -6.62 15.05 -0.26
CA LEU A 168 -7.61 14.40 0.62
C LEU A 168 -8.05 15.28 1.79
N PHE A 169 -7.20 16.19 2.22
CA PHE A 169 -7.30 16.79 3.54
C PHE A 169 -7.61 18.29 3.51
N SER A 170 -7.34 18.97 2.39
CA SER A 170 -7.42 20.43 2.28
C SER A 170 -8.84 20.98 2.16
N GLY A 171 -9.76 20.18 1.63
CA GLY A 171 -11.18 20.52 1.46
C GLY A 171 -12.01 20.22 2.71
N VAL A 172 -13.28 20.60 2.64
CA VAL A 172 -14.26 20.42 3.73
C VAL A 172 -15.47 19.59 3.33
N ASP A 173 -15.62 19.27 2.04
CA ASP A 173 -16.78 18.56 1.49
C ASP A 173 -17.03 17.24 2.23
N PHE A 174 -15.98 16.44 2.40
CA PHE A 174 -15.99 15.16 3.11
C PHE A 174 -15.40 15.23 4.52
N PHE A 175 -15.12 16.43 5.03
CA PHE A 175 -14.61 16.59 6.39
C PHE A 175 -15.74 16.37 7.41
N GLU A 176 -15.60 15.32 8.22
CA GLU A 176 -16.51 14.96 9.30
C GLU A 176 -15.70 14.66 10.56
N ILE A 177 -15.95 15.40 11.64
CA ILE A 177 -15.29 15.21 12.94
C ILE A 177 -16.22 14.46 13.91
N PHE A 178 -15.66 13.55 14.68
CA PHE A 178 -16.37 12.64 15.58
C PHE A 178 -15.90 12.82 17.02
N ASP A 179 -16.82 12.55 17.94
CA ASP A 179 -16.52 12.43 19.37
C ASP A 179 -16.14 10.99 19.68
N LEU A 180 -15.04 10.80 20.40
CA LEU A 180 -14.69 9.51 20.96
C LEU A 180 -15.44 9.34 22.29
N TRP A 181 -16.49 8.52 22.28
CA TRP A 181 -17.35 8.32 23.45
C TRP A 181 -16.90 7.11 24.28
N ARG A 182 -16.84 7.31 25.60
CA ARG A 182 -16.65 6.22 26.56
C ARG A 182 -17.47 6.48 27.80
N ASP A 183 -18.28 5.49 28.19
CA ASP A 183 -19.06 5.50 29.44
C ASP A 183 -19.88 6.79 29.65
N GLY A 184 -20.46 7.33 28.57
CA GLY A 184 -21.29 8.54 28.60
C GLY A 184 -20.53 9.87 28.60
N HIS A 185 -19.20 9.84 28.45
CA HIS A 185 -18.35 11.03 28.38
C HIS A 185 -17.54 11.05 27.07
N VAL A 186 -17.21 12.26 26.61
CA VAL A 186 -16.33 12.48 25.45
C VAL A 186 -14.88 12.49 25.93
N GLN A 187 -14.02 11.75 25.25
CA GLN A 187 -12.57 11.81 25.44
C GLN A 187 -12.03 13.05 24.73
N GLU A 188 -11.97 14.17 25.44
CA GLU A 188 -11.69 15.48 24.84
C GLU A 188 -10.33 15.58 24.17
N SER A 189 -9.33 14.80 24.59
CA SER A 189 -8.01 14.80 23.94
C SER A 189 -7.99 14.09 22.58
N ALA A 190 -9.04 13.34 22.24
CA ALA A 190 -9.12 12.57 21.01
C ALA A 190 -9.70 13.41 19.86
N TYR A 191 -8.91 13.52 18.79
CA TYR A 191 -9.32 14.06 17.50
C TYR A 191 -9.55 12.90 16.54
N CYS A 192 -10.80 12.73 16.13
CA CYS A 192 -11.23 11.64 15.24
C CYS A 192 -11.96 12.27 14.06
N TYR A 193 -11.45 12.17 12.83
CA TYR A 193 -12.14 12.75 11.68
C TYR A 193 -11.88 12.01 10.37
N VAL A 194 -12.91 12.01 9.52
CA VAL A 194 -12.81 11.57 8.13
C VAL A 194 -12.60 12.80 7.26
N ASN A 195 -11.78 12.66 6.21
CA ASN A 195 -11.77 13.59 5.08
C ASN A 195 -11.44 12.81 3.79
N GLY A 196 -11.58 13.44 2.64
CA GLY A 196 -11.18 12.85 1.38
C GLY A 196 -11.74 13.54 0.16
N THR A 197 -11.86 12.75 -0.89
CA THR A 197 -12.56 13.10 -2.13
C THR A 197 -13.73 12.14 -2.32
N GLU A 198 -14.50 12.26 -3.39
CA GLU A 198 -15.57 11.29 -3.71
C GLU A 198 -15.07 9.84 -3.78
N ARG A 199 -13.83 9.61 -4.21
CA ARG A 199 -13.29 8.27 -4.51
C ARG A 199 -12.38 7.70 -3.43
N GLU A 200 -11.78 8.54 -2.60
CA GLU A 200 -10.76 8.14 -1.62
C GLU A 200 -11.08 8.83 -0.29
N ARG A 201 -11.18 8.06 0.79
CA ARG A 201 -11.34 8.56 2.17
C ARG A 201 -10.13 8.21 3.01
N ALA A 202 -9.87 9.07 3.99
CA ALA A 202 -8.92 8.85 5.07
C ALA A 202 -9.61 9.09 6.41
N LEU A 203 -9.20 8.34 7.43
CA LEU A 203 -9.68 8.48 8.80
C LEU A 203 -8.47 8.72 9.71
N VAL A 204 -8.47 9.85 10.40
CA VAL A 204 -7.37 10.30 11.24
C VAL A 204 -7.78 10.26 12.70
N PHE A 205 -6.88 9.71 13.51
CA PHE A 205 -6.97 9.69 14.95
C PHE A 205 -5.73 10.32 15.57
N TYR A 206 -5.93 11.11 16.61
CA TYR A 206 -4.83 11.62 17.42
C TYR A 206 -5.27 11.86 18.86
N ASN A 207 -4.43 11.48 19.82
CA ASN A 207 -4.64 11.76 21.24
C ASN A 207 -3.68 12.86 21.72
N ASN A 208 -4.15 14.10 21.91
CA ASN A 208 -3.31 15.21 22.37
C ASN A 208 -3.17 15.27 23.91
N GLN A 209 -2.86 14.13 24.54
CA GLN A 209 -2.48 14.06 25.95
C GLN A 209 -1.57 12.86 26.21
N TYR A 210 -1.02 12.75 27.42
CA TYR A 210 -0.12 11.66 27.78
C TYR A 210 -0.87 10.37 28.16
N GLU A 211 -2.02 10.50 28.82
CA GLU A 211 -2.87 9.39 29.20
C GLU A 211 -3.52 8.74 27.97
N ALA A 212 -3.55 7.41 27.96
CA ALA A 212 -4.26 6.67 26.93
C ALA A 212 -5.77 6.92 27.01
N VAL A 213 -6.42 6.95 25.85
CA VAL A 213 -7.88 7.08 25.71
C VAL A 213 -8.43 5.98 24.83
N GLU A 214 -9.65 5.56 25.12
CA GLU A 214 -10.36 4.59 24.29
C GLU A 214 -11.85 4.90 24.26
N GLY A 215 -12.54 4.45 23.23
CA GLY A 215 -13.97 4.68 23.08
C GLY A 215 -14.50 4.34 21.69
N TRP A 216 -15.74 4.72 21.44
CA TRP A 216 -16.44 4.50 20.18
C TRP A 216 -16.64 5.80 19.43
N ILE A 217 -16.39 5.77 18.11
CA ILE A 217 -16.84 6.79 17.17
C ILE A 217 -17.98 6.24 16.33
N LYS A 218 -19.08 6.99 16.23
CA LYS A 218 -20.28 6.54 15.51
C LYS A 218 -21.00 7.61 14.72
N ALA A 219 -21.24 8.78 15.30
CA ALA A 219 -21.94 9.89 14.64
C ALA A 219 -21.05 11.13 14.62
N SER A 220 -21.05 11.86 13.51
CA SER A 220 -20.28 13.10 13.36
C SER A 220 -20.91 14.24 14.15
N ALA A 221 -20.10 15.24 14.44
CA ALA A 221 -20.58 16.53 14.91
C ALA A 221 -21.47 17.19 13.84
N THR A 222 -22.35 18.09 14.27
CA THR A 222 -23.20 18.83 13.35
C THR A 222 -22.35 19.68 12.41
N LYS A 223 -22.60 19.52 11.11
CA LYS A 223 -21.99 20.33 10.05
C LYS A 223 -23.10 20.94 9.20
N THR A 224 -22.89 22.17 8.75
CA THR A 224 -23.82 22.81 7.84
C THR A 224 -23.45 22.54 6.39
N GLU A 225 -24.44 22.21 5.56
CA GLU A 225 -24.31 22.05 4.12
C GLU A 225 -25.29 22.92 3.34
N GLY A 226 -24.98 23.16 2.07
CA GLY A 226 -25.75 24.02 1.17
C GLY A 226 -25.29 25.47 1.18
N SER A 227 -25.89 26.27 0.30
CA SER A 227 -25.61 27.71 0.16
C SER A 227 -26.92 28.51 0.11
N GLY A 228 -26.85 29.77 0.55
CA GLY A 228 -28.02 30.67 0.60
C GLY A 228 -29.17 30.08 1.42
N ASP A 229 -30.36 30.07 0.83
CA ASP A 229 -31.60 29.60 1.47
C ASP A 229 -31.68 28.06 1.62
N ASN A 230 -30.80 27.29 0.97
CA ASN A 230 -30.76 25.81 1.07
C ASN A 230 -29.83 25.30 2.18
N LYS A 231 -29.39 26.20 3.07
CA LYS A 231 -28.48 25.89 4.16
C LYS A 231 -29.19 25.05 5.23
N HIS A 232 -28.66 23.86 5.52
CA HIS A 232 -29.25 22.95 6.52
C HIS A 232 -28.17 22.25 7.35
N SER A 233 -28.52 21.92 8.59
CA SER A 233 -27.65 21.17 9.50
C SER A 233 -27.76 19.67 9.22
N ARG A 234 -26.62 18.98 9.21
CA ARG A 234 -26.55 17.53 9.08
C ARG A 234 -25.63 16.90 10.12
N THR A 235 -25.87 15.63 10.38
CA THR A 235 -24.93 14.71 11.01
C THR A 235 -24.93 13.43 10.17
N VAL A 236 -23.80 12.74 10.13
CA VAL A 236 -23.66 11.47 9.42
C VAL A 236 -23.07 10.40 10.32
N SER A 237 -23.40 9.15 10.07
CA SER A 237 -22.72 8.02 10.69
C SER A 237 -21.29 7.88 10.16
N LEU A 238 -20.43 7.19 10.92
CA LEU A 238 -19.08 6.85 10.48
C LEU A 238 -19.11 6.09 9.15
N ALA A 239 -20.03 5.13 8.99
CA ALA A 239 -20.15 4.34 7.78
C ALA A 239 -20.55 5.19 6.56
N GLU A 240 -21.45 6.16 6.72
CA GLU A 240 -21.79 7.11 5.66
C GLU A 240 -20.61 8.04 5.32
N ALA A 241 -19.89 8.54 6.33
CA ALA A 241 -18.70 9.37 6.10
C ALA A 241 -17.59 8.63 5.34
N LEU A 242 -17.45 7.33 5.59
CA LEU A 242 -16.53 6.43 4.88
C LEU A 242 -17.05 5.97 3.51
N GLY A 243 -18.29 6.31 3.14
CA GLY A 243 -18.90 5.93 1.86
C GLY A 243 -19.18 4.42 1.74
N LEU A 244 -19.43 3.75 2.87
CA LEU A 244 -19.79 2.33 2.87
C LEU A 244 -21.19 2.13 2.30
N THR A 245 -21.60 0.87 2.07
CA THR A 245 -22.99 0.55 1.71
C THR A 245 -23.58 -0.52 2.64
N VAL A 246 -24.86 -0.38 2.97
CA VAL A 246 -25.56 -1.37 3.81
C VAL A 246 -25.77 -2.64 2.98
N GLY A 247 -25.12 -3.72 3.37
CA GLY A 247 -25.27 -5.02 2.72
C GLY A 247 -24.52 -6.13 3.43
N GLY A 248 -25.01 -7.37 3.24
CA GLY A 248 -24.27 -8.57 3.65
C GLY A 248 -23.09 -8.82 2.71
N ARG A 249 -22.10 -9.61 3.17
CA ARG A 249 -20.92 -10.01 2.37
C ARG A 249 -20.13 -8.82 1.82
N ARG A 250 -20.06 -7.71 2.57
CA ARG A 250 -19.25 -6.55 2.23
C ARG A 250 -18.20 -6.32 3.30
N TYR A 251 -17.01 -5.96 2.85
CA TYR A 251 -15.86 -5.73 3.71
C TYR A 251 -15.27 -4.37 3.42
N VAL A 252 -15.09 -3.59 4.48
CA VAL A 252 -14.31 -2.37 4.44
C VAL A 252 -12.84 -2.74 4.64
N ILE A 253 -11.99 -2.17 3.80
CA ILE A 253 -10.55 -2.38 3.77
C ILE A 253 -9.87 -1.02 3.91
N TRP A 254 -8.79 -0.95 4.68
CA TRP A 254 -7.96 0.24 4.80
C TRP A 254 -6.51 -0.12 5.09
N ASP A 255 -5.63 0.83 4.80
CA ASP A 255 -4.21 0.70 5.07
C ASP A 255 -3.84 1.55 6.29
N SER A 256 -3.20 0.95 7.28
CA SER A 256 -2.62 1.67 8.43
C SER A 256 -1.33 2.34 7.98
N PHE A 257 -1.32 3.67 7.98
CA PHE A 257 -0.18 4.45 7.50
C PHE A 257 1.07 4.21 8.35
N GLU A 258 0.92 4.13 9.67
CA GLU A 258 2.04 3.94 10.59
C GLU A 258 2.62 2.51 10.54
N GLU A 259 1.77 1.50 10.31
CA GLU A 259 2.17 0.08 10.36
C GLU A 259 2.55 -0.48 8.99
N GLY A 260 2.07 0.12 7.89
CA GLY A 260 2.23 -0.43 6.54
C GLY A 260 1.44 -1.72 6.33
N LEU A 261 0.40 -1.96 7.14
CA LEU A 261 -0.46 -3.14 7.08
C LEU A 261 -1.86 -2.78 6.58
N THR A 262 -2.47 -3.70 5.86
CA THR A 262 -3.86 -3.64 5.40
C THR A 262 -4.77 -4.36 6.39
N TYR A 263 -5.87 -3.71 6.78
CA TYR A 263 -6.88 -4.28 7.65
C TYR A 263 -8.19 -4.44 6.91
N MET A 264 -9.01 -5.37 7.38
CA MET A 264 -10.32 -5.62 6.82
C MET A 264 -11.33 -5.95 7.91
N ARG A 265 -12.55 -5.43 7.79
CA ARG A 265 -13.68 -5.77 8.66
C ARG A 265 -14.98 -5.87 7.87
N PRO A 266 -15.97 -6.65 8.32
CA PRO A 266 -17.31 -6.62 7.76
C PRO A 266 -17.88 -5.19 7.83
N SER A 267 -18.28 -4.63 6.68
CA SER A 267 -18.84 -3.27 6.61
C SER A 267 -20.03 -3.08 7.53
N LEU A 268 -20.87 -4.12 7.66
CA LEU A 268 -22.06 -4.10 8.49
C LEU A 268 -21.76 -3.87 9.99
N ARG A 269 -20.58 -4.27 10.49
CA ARG A 269 -20.18 -3.96 11.87
C ARG A 269 -19.97 -2.46 12.06
N LEU A 270 -19.23 -1.81 11.14
CA LEU A 270 -19.02 -0.37 11.20
C LEU A 270 -20.33 0.42 11.05
N TYR A 271 -21.25 -0.07 10.22
CA TYR A 271 -22.59 0.50 10.09
C TYR A 271 -23.39 0.48 11.39
N ASN A 272 -23.41 -0.67 12.07
CA ASN A 272 -24.26 -0.86 13.24
C ASN A 272 -23.63 -0.27 14.52
N GLU A 273 -22.34 -0.49 14.71
CA GLU A 273 -21.64 -0.26 15.98
C GLU A 273 -20.74 0.98 15.94
N GLY A 274 -20.30 1.41 14.74
CA GLY A 274 -19.22 2.38 14.59
C GLY A 274 -17.84 1.72 14.70
N MET A 275 -16.85 2.44 15.19
CA MET A 275 -15.50 1.91 15.39
C MET A 275 -15.03 2.16 16.82
N PHE A 276 -14.59 1.08 17.48
CA PHE A 276 -13.84 1.17 18.72
C PHE A 276 -12.39 1.54 18.44
N VAL A 277 -11.86 2.49 19.19
CA VAL A 277 -10.52 3.05 19.02
C VAL A 277 -9.86 3.11 20.38
N HIS A 278 -8.60 2.67 20.44
CA HIS A 278 -7.70 2.88 21.57
C HIS A 278 -6.48 3.65 21.07
N LEU A 279 -6.13 4.73 21.76
CA LEU A 279 -4.98 5.59 21.49
C LEU A 279 -4.12 5.73 22.75
N ARG A 280 -2.83 5.42 22.65
CA ARG A 280 -1.82 5.74 23.67
C ARG A 280 -1.58 7.24 23.74
N GLY A 281 -0.78 7.69 24.70
CA GLY A 281 -0.39 9.09 24.81
C GLY A 281 0.28 9.60 23.54
N PHE A 282 -0.21 10.71 23.00
CA PHE A 282 0.29 11.32 21.76
C PHE A 282 0.29 10.42 20.52
N GLU A 283 -0.43 9.29 20.54
CA GLU A 283 -0.50 8.37 19.41
C GLU A 283 -1.31 8.96 18.26
N THR A 284 -0.78 8.81 17.04
CA THR A 284 -1.52 9.03 15.79
C THR A 284 -1.87 7.69 15.16
N LYS A 285 -3.05 7.60 14.56
CA LYS A 285 -3.39 6.54 13.61
C LYS A 285 -4.02 7.17 12.38
N VAL A 286 -3.42 6.96 11.22
CA VAL A 286 -3.95 7.45 9.95
C VAL A 286 -4.31 6.26 9.07
N LEU A 287 -5.60 6.10 8.81
CA LEU A 287 -6.12 5.06 7.93
C LEU A 287 -6.30 5.64 6.53
N LEU A 288 -5.65 5.04 5.54
CA LEU A 288 -5.65 5.48 4.15
C LEU A 288 -6.30 4.43 3.24
N ASN A 289 -6.52 4.79 1.97
CA ASN A 289 -7.03 3.89 0.92
C ASN A 289 -8.30 3.12 1.35
N ILE A 290 -9.16 3.78 2.13
CA ILE A 290 -10.38 3.20 2.65
C ILE A 290 -11.31 2.90 1.49
N ARG A 291 -11.69 1.63 1.34
CA ARG A 291 -12.56 1.14 0.27
C ARG A 291 -13.44 0.01 0.75
N GLU A 292 -14.57 -0.18 0.08
CA GLU A 292 -15.45 -1.31 0.30
C GLU A 292 -15.38 -2.29 -0.88
N VAL A 293 -15.37 -3.59 -0.57
CA VAL A 293 -15.46 -4.66 -1.56
C VAL A 293 -16.64 -5.58 -1.25
N GLU A 294 -17.26 -6.08 -2.31
CA GLU A 294 -18.27 -7.13 -2.20
C GLU A 294 -17.62 -8.50 -2.37
N ASP A 295 -17.90 -9.39 -1.42
CA ASP A 295 -17.40 -10.75 -1.40
C ASP A 295 -18.30 -11.67 -2.23
N VAL A 296 -18.03 -11.72 -3.54
CA VAL A 296 -18.81 -12.48 -4.51
C VAL A 296 -18.57 -13.99 -4.42
N ASP A 297 -17.37 -14.41 -4.04
CA ASP A 297 -16.92 -15.81 -4.09
C ASP A 297 -16.67 -16.44 -2.71
N GLY A 298 -16.81 -15.67 -1.63
CA GLY A 298 -16.62 -16.13 -0.26
C GLY A 298 -15.18 -15.98 0.23
N THR A 299 -14.28 -15.46 -0.62
CA THR A 299 -12.85 -15.38 -0.33
C THR A 299 -12.55 -14.38 0.77
N TYR A 300 -13.19 -13.20 0.73
CA TYR A 300 -12.94 -12.17 1.75
C TYR A 300 -13.49 -12.61 3.11
N GLY A 301 -14.65 -13.28 3.14
CA GLY A 301 -15.18 -13.88 4.36
C GLY A 301 -14.29 -14.96 4.93
N GLN A 302 -13.80 -15.88 4.09
CA GLN A 302 -12.83 -16.88 4.52
C GLN A 302 -11.53 -16.25 5.05
N LEU A 303 -11.02 -15.20 4.39
CA LEU A 303 -9.83 -14.51 4.86
C LEU A 303 -10.06 -13.88 6.24
N TYR A 304 -11.18 -13.19 6.42
CA TYR A 304 -11.54 -12.57 7.70
C TYR A 304 -11.67 -13.61 8.82
N GLU A 305 -12.26 -14.77 8.56
CA GLU A 305 -12.33 -15.87 9.52
C GLU A 305 -10.94 -16.38 9.95
N GLN A 306 -9.95 -16.32 9.06
CA GLN A 306 -8.58 -16.75 9.35
C GLN A 306 -7.78 -15.72 10.14
N ILE A 307 -7.88 -14.43 9.80
CA ILE A 307 -7.02 -13.38 10.37
C ILE A 307 -7.67 -12.59 11.51
N GLY A 308 -9.00 -12.60 11.60
CA GLY A 308 -9.77 -11.76 12.51
C GLY A 308 -9.50 -10.27 12.28
N GLU A 309 -9.02 -9.58 13.32
CA GLU A 309 -8.70 -8.15 13.27
C GLU A 309 -7.19 -7.86 13.08
N THR A 310 -6.43 -8.89 12.69
CA THR A 310 -4.98 -8.75 12.45
C THR A 310 -4.71 -8.10 11.09
N GLY A 311 -3.74 -7.20 11.02
CA GLY A 311 -3.29 -6.60 9.77
C GLY A 311 -2.50 -7.57 8.88
N ILE A 312 -2.62 -7.41 7.56
CA ILE A 312 -1.92 -8.20 6.54
C ILE A 312 -0.99 -7.29 5.74
N ALA A 313 0.22 -7.74 5.42
CA ALA A 313 1.16 -6.99 4.59
C ALA A 313 0.67 -6.80 3.13
N ASP A 314 0.14 -7.86 2.52
CA ASP A 314 -0.40 -7.83 1.15
C ASP A 314 -1.75 -8.57 1.08
N LEU A 315 -2.83 -7.79 1.04
CA LEU A 315 -4.19 -8.32 0.94
C LEU A 315 -4.43 -9.06 -0.38
N GLU A 316 -3.92 -8.54 -1.50
CA GLU A 316 -4.19 -9.10 -2.82
C GLU A 316 -3.51 -10.47 -2.96
N LEU A 317 -2.30 -10.62 -2.41
CA LEU A 317 -1.59 -11.90 -2.35
C LEU A 317 -2.37 -12.95 -1.53
N GLU A 318 -2.92 -12.59 -0.37
CA GLU A 318 -3.69 -13.54 0.45
C GLU A 318 -5.03 -13.91 -0.19
N ILE A 319 -5.73 -12.94 -0.81
CA ILE A 319 -6.95 -13.22 -1.59
C ILE A 319 -6.65 -14.16 -2.76
N LEU A 320 -5.54 -13.93 -3.47
CA LEU A 320 -5.09 -14.81 -4.55
C LEU A 320 -4.80 -16.22 -4.03
N ALA A 321 -4.06 -16.35 -2.93
CA ALA A 321 -3.73 -17.65 -2.34
C ALA A 321 -4.98 -18.45 -1.96
N LEU A 322 -6.00 -17.80 -1.40
CA LEU A 322 -7.28 -18.43 -1.08
C LEU A 322 -8.02 -18.90 -2.34
N ARG A 323 -8.06 -18.06 -3.39
CA ARG A 323 -8.66 -18.41 -4.70
C ARG A 323 -7.93 -19.57 -5.39
N LEU A 324 -6.64 -19.73 -5.15
CA LEU A 324 -5.82 -20.83 -5.70
C LEU A 324 -5.94 -22.15 -4.94
N LYS A 325 -6.62 -22.21 -3.78
CA LYS A 325 -6.78 -23.46 -3.01
C LYS A 325 -7.27 -24.65 -3.85
N PRO A 326 -8.26 -24.51 -4.76
CA PRO A 326 -8.69 -25.63 -5.60
C PRO A 326 -7.59 -26.12 -6.56
N VAL A 327 -6.79 -25.21 -7.13
CA VAL A 327 -5.63 -25.54 -7.97
C VAL A 327 -4.57 -26.27 -7.15
N TYR A 328 -4.27 -25.76 -5.96
CA TYR A 328 -3.26 -26.34 -5.09
C TYR A 328 -3.64 -27.74 -4.66
N LYS A 329 -4.91 -27.95 -4.29
CA LYS A 329 -5.43 -29.27 -3.95
C LYS A 329 -5.37 -30.23 -5.13
N ALA A 330 -5.68 -29.77 -6.34
CA ALA A 330 -5.57 -30.60 -7.54
C ALA A 330 -4.13 -31.03 -7.84
N MET A 331 -3.17 -30.15 -7.56
CA MET A 331 -1.75 -30.32 -7.90
C MET A 331 -0.88 -30.79 -6.72
N GLU A 332 -1.48 -31.05 -5.56
CA GLU A 332 -0.78 -31.31 -4.28
C GLU A 332 0.22 -32.47 -4.37
N SER A 333 -0.05 -33.45 -5.23
CA SER A 333 0.82 -34.62 -5.44
C SER A 333 2.22 -34.22 -5.92
N LEU A 334 2.36 -33.12 -6.66
CA LEU A 334 3.65 -32.65 -7.19
C LEU A 334 4.56 -32.07 -6.10
N GLY A 335 3.99 -31.58 -5.00
CA GLY A 335 4.74 -31.16 -3.81
C GLY A 335 4.99 -32.29 -2.81
N SER A 336 4.47 -33.51 -3.07
CA SER A 336 4.54 -34.60 -2.10
C SER A 336 5.96 -35.18 -1.98
N PRO A 337 6.37 -35.65 -0.78
CA PRO A 337 7.67 -36.32 -0.60
C PRO A 337 7.87 -37.54 -1.51
N SER A 338 6.78 -38.22 -1.87
CA SER A 338 6.80 -39.37 -2.79
C SER A 338 7.18 -38.94 -4.21
N PHE A 339 6.59 -37.85 -4.70
CA PHE A 339 6.89 -37.34 -6.03
C PHE A 339 8.31 -36.75 -6.10
N LEU A 340 8.67 -35.92 -5.12
CA LEU A 340 10.02 -35.33 -5.02
C LEU A 340 11.11 -36.40 -4.92
N LYS A 341 10.84 -37.54 -4.29
CA LYS A 341 11.76 -38.69 -4.28
C LYS A 341 11.99 -39.29 -5.67
N GLU A 342 10.97 -39.39 -6.51
CA GLU A 342 11.14 -39.87 -7.89
C GLU A 342 11.86 -38.81 -8.76
N VAL A 343 11.60 -37.51 -8.52
CA VAL A 343 12.38 -36.41 -9.12
C VAL A 343 13.86 -36.49 -8.73
N ARG A 344 14.18 -36.69 -7.45
CA ARG A 344 15.55 -36.88 -6.95
C ARG A 344 16.25 -38.06 -7.61
N ARG A 345 15.55 -39.19 -7.80
CA ARG A 345 16.11 -40.36 -8.52
C ARG A 345 16.39 -40.04 -9.98
N LEU A 346 15.50 -39.27 -10.61
CA LEU A 346 15.68 -38.80 -11.97
C LEU A 346 16.92 -37.90 -12.07
N ILE A 347 17.06 -36.90 -11.19
CA ILE A 347 18.22 -36.00 -11.14
C ILE A 347 19.53 -36.78 -10.88
N ALA A 348 19.48 -37.79 -10.01
CA ALA A 348 20.63 -38.63 -9.68
C ALA A 348 21.03 -39.63 -10.80
N GLY A 349 20.29 -39.68 -11.92
CA GLY A 349 20.51 -40.65 -13.00
C GLY A 349 20.11 -42.08 -12.64
N GLN A 350 19.31 -42.25 -11.59
CA GLN A 350 18.86 -43.53 -11.03
C GLN A 350 17.40 -43.86 -11.39
N SER A 351 16.78 -43.09 -12.29
CA SER A 351 15.41 -43.35 -12.74
C SER A 351 15.31 -44.69 -13.48
N THR A 352 14.22 -45.40 -13.19
CA THR A 352 13.86 -46.67 -13.83
C THR A 352 12.54 -46.51 -14.58
N LYS A 353 12.21 -47.45 -15.48
CA LYS A 353 10.86 -47.49 -16.11
C LYS A 353 9.72 -47.49 -15.09
N GLN A 354 9.95 -48.05 -13.90
CA GLN A 354 8.97 -48.01 -12.82
C GLN A 354 8.84 -46.60 -12.22
N SER A 355 9.95 -45.89 -12.02
CA SER A 355 9.96 -44.48 -11.59
C SER A 355 9.24 -43.58 -12.60
N GLU A 356 9.57 -43.72 -13.89
CA GLU A 356 8.93 -42.97 -14.97
C GLU A 356 7.40 -43.17 -14.98
N ARG A 357 6.96 -44.43 -14.81
CA ARG A 357 5.52 -44.76 -14.76
C ARG A 357 4.83 -44.17 -13.54
N LYS A 358 5.49 -44.13 -12.37
CA LYS A 358 4.95 -43.49 -11.16
C LYS A 358 4.78 -42.00 -11.35
N MET A 359 5.78 -41.32 -11.92
CA MET A 359 5.69 -39.88 -12.22
C MET A 359 4.56 -39.60 -13.22
N LEU A 360 4.46 -40.40 -14.29
CA LEU A 360 3.39 -40.25 -15.29
C LEU A 360 2.00 -40.41 -14.67
N LEU A 361 1.80 -41.38 -13.78
CA LEU A 361 0.53 -41.58 -13.08
C LEU A 361 0.19 -40.39 -12.18
N ALA A 362 1.16 -39.92 -11.37
CA ALA A 362 0.96 -38.77 -10.49
C ALA A 362 0.61 -37.48 -11.27
N LEU A 363 1.28 -37.24 -12.40
CA LEU A 363 0.97 -36.11 -13.28
C LEU A 363 -0.39 -36.25 -13.95
N GLY A 364 -0.73 -37.45 -14.44
CA GLY A 364 -2.04 -37.73 -15.03
C GLY A 364 -3.18 -37.48 -14.04
N GLU A 365 -3.04 -37.95 -12.80
CA GLU A 365 -4.00 -37.68 -11.72
C GLU A 365 -4.08 -36.18 -11.41
N ALA A 366 -2.94 -35.51 -11.22
CA ALA A 366 -2.90 -34.08 -10.92
C ALA A 366 -3.57 -33.23 -12.00
N TYR A 367 -3.26 -33.49 -13.28
CA TYR A 367 -3.82 -32.74 -14.40
C TYR A 367 -5.31 -33.04 -14.62
N THR A 368 -5.75 -34.27 -14.35
CA THR A 368 -7.19 -34.61 -14.37
C THR A 368 -7.94 -33.84 -13.28
N HIS A 369 -7.42 -33.83 -12.05
CA HIS A 369 -8.00 -33.04 -10.97
C HIS A 369 -7.95 -31.53 -11.26
N LEU A 370 -6.89 -31.05 -11.91
CA LEU A 370 -6.76 -29.65 -12.29
C LEU A 370 -7.86 -29.27 -13.27
N SER A 371 -8.09 -30.07 -14.32
CA SER A 371 -9.18 -29.85 -15.28
C SER A 371 -10.54 -29.78 -14.58
N ALA A 372 -10.83 -30.73 -13.69
CA ALA A 372 -12.07 -30.74 -12.92
C ALA A 372 -12.19 -29.52 -11.97
N ALA A 373 -11.09 -29.08 -11.37
CA ALA A 373 -11.07 -27.88 -10.55
C ALA A 373 -11.35 -26.63 -11.40
N MET A 374 -10.77 -26.51 -12.59
CA MET A 374 -10.97 -25.38 -13.51
C MET A 374 -12.42 -25.23 -13.97
N GLU A 375 -13.14 -26.34 -14.13
CA GLU A 375 -14.57 -26.32 -14.50
C GLU A 375 -15.48 -25.81 -13.38
N THR A 376 -15.06 -26.01 -12.13
CA THR A 376 -15.86 -25.67 -10.94
C THR A 376 -15.45 -24.37 -10.24
N LEU A 377 -14.39 -23.72 -10.73
CA LEU A 377 -13.93 -22.45 -10.18
C LEU A 377 -14.96 -21.34 -10.35
N HIS A 378 -15.15 -20.56 -9.29
CA HIS A 378 -15.92 -19.33 -9.36
C HIS A 378 -15.29 -18.36 -10.40
N PRO A 379 -16.07 -17.58 -11.17
CA PRO A 379 -15.55 -16.65 -12.17
C PRO A 379 -14.49 -15.66 -11.66
N ALA A 380 -14.64 -15.21 -10.41
CA ALA A 380 -13.66 -14.32 -9.77
C ALA A 380 -12.28 -15.00 -9.57
N ALA A 381 -12.26 -16.25 -9.08
CA ALA A 381 -11.05 -17.05 -8.96
C ALA A 381 -10.45 -17.36 -10.35
N ARG A 382 -11.29 -17.65 -11.35
CA ARG A 382 -10.85 -17.89 -12.73
C ARG A 382 -10.20 -16.65 -13.35
N LYS A 383 -10.71 -15.44 -13.06
CA LYS A 383 -10.11 -14.18 -13.50
C LYS A 383 -8.76 -13.89 -12.84
N SER A 384 -8.53 -14.42 -11.64
CA SER A 384 -7.25 -14.34 -10.95
C SER A 384 -6.18 -15.26 -11.53
N LEU A 385 -6.57 -16.31 -12.27
CA LEU A 385 -5.63 -17.18 -12.95
C LEU A 385 -4.97 -16.48 -14.14
N PRO A 386 -3.69 -16.76 -14.40
CA PRO A 386 -2.96 -16.09 -15.48
C PRO A 386 -3.41 -16.54 -16.88
N THR A 387 -3.88 -17.79 -17.03
CA THR A 387 -4.36 -18.33 -18.30
C THR A 387 -5.31 -19.52 -18.10
N THR A 388 -5.92 -19.99 -19.19
CA THR A 388 -6.68 -21.24 -19.21
C THR A 388 -5.71 -22.42 -19.33
N THR A 389 -5.99 -23.50 -18.60
CA THR A 389 -5.21 -24.73 -18.66
C THR A 389 -5.40 -25.47 -19.98
N ARG A 390 -4.33 -26.07 -20.51
CA ARG A 390 -4.39 -27.00 -21.64
C ARG A 390 -4.31 -28.45 -21.17
N GLU A 391 -4.97 -29.34 -21.90
CA GLU A 391 -4.81 -30.78 -21.72
C GLU A 391 -3.43 -31.21 -22.24
N ILE A 392 -2.69 -31.98 -21.44
CA ILE A 392 -1.38 -32.51 -21.83
C ILE A 392 -1.53 -33.99 -22.17
N PRO A 393 -1.32 -34.41 -23.44
CA PRO A 393 -1.41 -35.81 -23.81
C PRO A 393 -0.40 -36.66 -23.03
N ALA A 394 -0.82 -37.85 -22.59
CA ALA A 394 0.06 -38.77 -21.86
C ALA A 394 1.36 -39.12 -22.63
N LYS A 395 1.32 -39.10 -23.96
CA LYS A 395 2.50 -39.29 -24.83
C LYS A 395 3.49 -38.12 -24.72
N GLU A 396 3.02 -36.88 -24.66
CA GLU A 396 3.87 -35.69 -24.46
C GLU A 396 4.53 -35.75 -23.08
N MET A 397 3.74 -36.04 -22.03
CA MET A 397 4.27 -36.18 -20.66
C MET A 397 5.32 -37.28 -20.53
N LEU A 398 5.04 -38.46 -21.09
CA LEU A 398 5.98 -39.58 -21.06
C LEU A 398 7.26 -39.23 -21.83
N GLY A 399 7.14 -38.57 -22.99
CA GLY A 399 8.29 -38.09 -23.76
C GLY A 399 9.16 -37.13 -22.96
N LEU A 400 8.55 -36.19 -22.22
CA LEU A 400 9.27 -35.26 -21.34
C LEU A 400 10.00 -35.98 -20.20
N ILE A 401 9.33 -36.89 -19.50
CA ILE A 401 9.94 -37.68 -18.41
C ILE A 401 11.12 -38.51 -18.95
N GLN A 402 10.95 -39.16 -20.10
CA GLN A 402 12.00 -39.97 -20.72
C GLN A 402 13.18 -39.11 -21.20
N ARG A 403 12.91 -37.91 -21.73
CA ARG A 403 13.95 -36.94 -22.09
C ARG A 403 14.77 -36.56 -20.86
N TYR A 404 14.12 -36.16 -19.77
CA TYR A 404 14.82 -35.87 -18.51
C TYR A 404 15.61 -37.07 -18.00
N SER A 405 15.01 -38.27 -17.98
CA SER A 405 15.71 -39.49 -17.55
C SER A 405 16.93 -39.81 -18.40
N MET A 406 16.91 -39.50 -19.70
CA MET A 406 18.06 -39.68 -20.58
C MET A 406 19.17 -38.66 -20.28
N LEU A 407 18.80 -37.38 -20.11
CA LEU A 407 19.74 -36.29 -19.83
C LEU A 407 20.53 -36.52 -18.54
N PHE A 408 19.87 -36.94 -17.46
CA PHE A 408 20.53 -37.16 -16.16
C PHE A 408 21.28 -38.50 -16.04
N LYS A 409 21.07 -39.46 -16.96
CA LYS A 409 21.71 -40.78 -16.88
C LYS A 409 23.19 -40.76 -17.26
N ALA A 410 23.62 -39.80 -18.07
CA ALA A 410 25.01 -39.70 -18.51
C ALA A 410 25.92 -39.20 -17.36
N GLU A 411 26.76 -40.10 -16.83
CA GLU A 411 27.65 -39.89 -15.67
C GLU A 411 28.57 -38.65 -15.79
N SER A 412 28.98 -38.29 -17.01
CA SER A 412 29.86 -37.16 -17.29
C SER A 412 29.15 -35.97 -17.96
N SER A 413 27.82 -35.93 -17.96
CA SER A 413 27.08 -34.83 -18.58
C SER A 413 27.15 -33.55 -17.74
N PHE A 414 27.28 -32.42 -18.44
CA PHE A 414 27.11 -31.07 -17.87
C PHE A 414 25.81 -30.96 -17.06
N ILE A 415 24.74 -31.60 -17.55
CA ILE A 415 23.43 -31.65 -16.90
C ILE A 415 23.49 -32.31 -15.52
N ARG A 416 24.15 -33.47 -15.38
CA ARG A 416 24.25 -34.15 -14.08
C ARG A 416 25.12 -33.38 -13.08
N GLN A 417 26.18 -32.73 -13.55
CA GLN A 417 27.05 -31.94 -12.68
C GLN A 417 26.36 -30.69 -12.15
N GLY A 418 25.63 -29.95 -13.00
CA GLY A 418 24.88 -28.78 -12.54
C GLY A 418 23.77 -29.15 -11.54
N ALA A 419 23.09 -30.28 -11.76
CA ALA A 419 22.07 -30.79 -10.84
C ALA A 419 22.61 -31.16 -9.45
N ALA A 420 23.89 -31.51 -9.35
CA ALA A 420 24.53 -31.80 -8.08
C ALA A 420 24.95 -30.54 -7.30
N ILE A 421 24.88 -29.37 -7.94
CA ILE A 421 25.25 -28.06 -7.37
C ILE A 421 23.99 -27.24 -7.02
N LEU A 422 22.91 -27.42 -7.79
CA LEU A 422 21.63 -26.72 -7.59
C LEU A 422 20.76 -27.49 -6.57
N ASP A 423 20.85 -27.11 -5.30
CA ASP A 423 20.11 -27.74 -4.19
C ASP A 423 18.58 -27.67 -4.38
N GLU A 424 18.10 -26.65 -5.08
CA GLU A 424 16.70 -26.38 -5.41
C GLU A 424 16.19 -27.14 -6.65
N MET A 425 17.04 -27.91 -7.35
CA MET A 425 16.71 -28.51 -8.65
C MET A 425 15.47 -29.43 -8.59
N GLU A 426 15.24 -30.10 -7.45
CA GLU A 426 14.03 -30.89 -7.21
C GLU A 426 12.76 -30.05 -7.31
N ALA A 427 12.77 -28.87 -6.68
CA ALA A 427 11.67 -27.93 -6.72
C ALA A 427 11.52 -27.30 -8.10
N ILE A 428 12.64 -26.98 -8.79
CA ILE A 428 12.63 -26.45 -10.16
C ILE A 428 11.93 -27.44 -11.11
N ILE A 429 12.32 -28.72 -11.10
CA ILE A 429 11.70 -29.73 -11.97
C ILE A 429 10.21 -29.90 -11.62
N ALA A 430 9.88 -30.03 -10.34
CA ALA A 430 8.48 -30.18 -9.91
C ALA A 430 7.62 -28.97 -10.29
N ALA A 431 8.14 -27.75 -10.14
CA ALA A 431 7.47 -26.51 -10.54
C ALA A 431 7.35 -26.39 -12.07
N SER A 432 8.33 -26.85 -12.86
CA SER A 432 8.24 -26.85 -14.32
C SER A 432 7.10 -27.77 -14.80
N LEU A 433 6.93 -28.92 -14.13
CA LEU A 433 5.82 -29.84 -14.39
C LEU A 433 4.48 -29.27 -13.90
N PHE A 434 4.47 -28.47 -12.84
CA PHE A 434 3.29 -27.73 -12.43
C PHE A 434 2.88 -26.70 -13.48
N LEU A 435 3.83 -25.96 -14.06
CA LEU A 435 3.59 -24.92 -15.06
C LEU A 435 3.12 -25.44 -16.42
N LYS A 436 3.46 -26.68 -16.77
CA LYS A 436 3.25 -27.24 -18.12
C LYS A 436 1.81 -27.11 -18.67
N PRO A 437 0.72 -27.28 -17.87
CA PRO A 437 -0.66 -27.04 -18.33
C PRO A 437 -1.01 -25.56 -18.50
N PHE A 438 -0.24 -24.64 -17.92
CA PHE A 438 -0.48 -23.19 -17.97
C PHE A 438 0.38 -22.47 -19.02
N VAL A 439 1.21 -23.18 -19.78
CA VAL A 439 2.02 -22.57 -20.85
C VAL A 439 1.76 -23.24 -22.18
N SER A 440 1.94 -22.50 -23.27
CA SER A 440 1.81 -22.97 -24.65
C SER A 440 3.14 -22.87 -25.39
N GLU A 441 3.20 -23.36 -26.62
CA GLU A 441 4.38 -23.23 -27.49
C GLU A 441 4.70 -21.76 -27.84
N HIS A 442 3.73 -20.86 -27.71
CA HIS A 442 3.91 -19.42 -27.98
C HIS A 442 4.13 -18.60 -26.72
N THR A 443 4.17 -19.23 -25.55
CA THR A 443 4.35 -18.51 -24.28
C THR A 443 5.78 -18.04 -24.14
N THR A 444 5.96 -16.73 -23.99
CA THR A 444 7.25 -16.08 -23.78
C THR A 444 7.79 -16.34 -22.36
N VAL A 445 9.06 -16.06 -22.12
CA VAL A 445 9.66 -16.22 -20.78
C VAL A 445 9.03 -15.25 -19.79
N LEU A 446 8.79 -14.00 -20.21
CA LEU A 446 8.14 -13.00 -19.39
C LEU A 446 6.74 -13.45 -18.94
N GLU A 447 5.93 -13.97 -19.87
CA GLU A 447 4.61 -14.51 -19.54
C GLU A 447 4.72 -15.71 -18.59
N ALA A 448 5.71 -16.59 -18.79
CA ALA A 448 5.93 -17.72 -17.90
C ALA A 448 6.32 -17.29 -16.48
N PHE A 449 7.11 -16.22 -16.32
CA PHE A 449 7.42 -15.61 -15.02
C PHE A 449 6.16 -15.07 -14.34
N GLN A 450 5.33 -14.34 -15.11
CA GLN A 450 4.06 -13.81 -14.61
C GLN A 450 3.07 -14.92 -14.22
N ILE A 451 3.03 -16.02 -15.00
CA ILE A 451 2.23 -17.20 -14.69
C ILE A 451 2.72 -17.83 -13.38
N SER A 452 4.03 -18.03 -13.22
CA SER A 452 4.65 -18.56 -12.00
C SER A 452 4.30 -17.72 -10.77
N ASP A 453 4.45 -16.39 -10.87
CA ASP A 453 4.16 -15.46 -9.77
C ASP A 453 2.65 -15.45 -9.44
N ARG A 454 1.77 -15.42 -10.44
CA ARG A 454 0.31 -15.44 -10.23
C ARG A 454 -0.22 -16.77 -9.74
N LEU A 455 0.49 -17.86 -9.98
CA LEU A 455 0.20 -19.17 -9.37
C LEU A 455 0.82 -19.31 -7.99
N LEU A 456 1.56 -18.30 -7.51
CA LEU A 456 2.23 -18.28 -6.21
C LEU A 456 3.05 -19.55 -5.96
N LEU A 457 3.81 -20.00 -6.98
CA LEU A 457 4.53 -21.28 -6.92
C LEU A 457 5.57 -21.34 -5.81
N SER A 458 6.20 -20.21 -5.48
CA SER A 458 7.12 -20.12 -4.34
C SER A 458 6.43 -20.41 -3.00
N ARG A 459 5.13 -20.10 -2.88
CA ARG A 459 4.28 -20.45 -1.73
C ARG A 459 3.87 -21.93 -1.77
N PHE A 460 3.53 -22.45 -2.95
CA PHE A 460 3.16 -23.87 -3.11
C PHE A 460 4.34 -24.80 -2.79
N PHE A 461 5.53 -24.51 -3.34
CA PHE A 461 6.77 -25.26 -3.13
C PHE A 461 7.60 -24.74 -1.95
N ALA A 462 6.99 -23.98 -1.02
CA ALA A 462 7.73 -23.31 0.04
C ALA A 462 8.47 -24.26 0.98
N GLN A 463 7.99 -25.50 1.16
CA GLN A 463 8.67 -26.49 1.99
C GLN A 463 9.97 -27.00 1.34
N PRO A 464 9.96 -27.61 0.13
CA PRO A 464 11.19 -28.08 -0.49
C PRO A 464 12.18 -26.95 -0.78
N LEU A 465 11.70 -25.75 -1.13
CA LEU A 465 12.58 -24.58 -1.30
C LEU A 465 13.25 -24.17 0.01
N ARG A 466 12.50 -24.13 1.13
CA ARG A 466 13.07 -23.84 2.46
C ARG A 466 14.10 -24.88 2.90
N GLU A 467 13.84 -26.16 2.65
CA GLU A 467 14.78 -27.25 2.96
C GLU A 467 16.10 -27.11 2.18
N ALA A 468 16.05 -26.52 0.98
CA ALA A 468 17.22 -26.17 0.17
C ALA A 468 17.85 -24.79 0.52
N GLY A 469 17.28 -24.04 1.47
CA GLY A 469 17.77 -22.70 1.84
C GLY A 469 17.24 -21.54 0.98
N PHE A 470 16.26 -21.79 0.11
CA PHE A 470 15.65 -20.79 -0.77
C PHE A 470 14.38 -20.22 -0.15
N ILE A 471 14.50 -19.03 0.44
CA ILE A 471 13.40 -18.28 1.04
C ILE A 471 13.14 -16.97 0.28
N ASP A 472 11.92 -16.44 0.41
CA ASP A 472 11.51 -15.15 -0.13
C ASP A 472 11.89 -14.98 -1.62
N GLU A 473 12.65 -13.96 -1.97
CA GLU A 473 13.07 -13.67 -3.36
C GLU A 473 13.90 -14.80 -3.98
N LEU A 474 14.69 -15.56 -3.20
CA LEU A 474 15.42 -16.71 -3.73
C LEU A 474 14.46 -17.84 -4.13
N GLY A 475 13.44 -18.09 -3.30
CA GLY A 475 12.40 -19.07 -3.62
C GLY A 475 11.59 -18.65 -4.85
N ARG A 476 11.29 -17.36 -5.00
CA ARG A 476 10.66 -16.81 -6.20
C ARG A 476 11.55 -16.98 -7.43
N LYS A 477 12.84 -16.63 -7.32
CA LYS A 477 13.82 -16.81 -8.40
C LYS A 477 13.91 -18.27 -8.85
N ALA A 478 13.92 -19.24 -7.93
CA ALA A 478 13.89 -20.66 -8.27
C ALA A 478 12.64 -21.07 -9.07
N CYS A 479 11.47 -20.48 -8.76
CA CYS A 479 10.27 -20.70 -9.57
C CYS A 479 10.35 -20.01 -10.95
N HIS A 480 11.06 -18.90 -11.09
CA HIS A 480 11.40 -18.34 -12.41
C HIS A 480 12.36 -19.24 -13.18
N SER A 481 13.33 -19.87 -12.52
CA SER A 481 14.17 -20.91 -13.13
C SER A 481 13.33 -22.08 -13.68
N ALA A 482 12.30 -22.49 -12.94
CA ALA A 482 11.33 -23.48 -13.42
C ALA A 482 10.56 -22.99 -14.66
N ALA A 483 10.19 -21.70 -14.71
CA ALA A 483 9.55 -21.12 -15.87
C ALA A 483 10.49 -21.13 -17.10
N ILE A 484 11.77 -20.74 -16.95
CA ILE A 484 12.79 -20.86 -18.02
C ILE A 484 12.86 -22.30 -18.52
N LEU A 485 13.05 -23.27 -17.62
CA LEU A 485 13.10 -24.70 -17.98
C LEU A 485 11.86 -25.17 -18.75
N THR A 486 10.69 -24.57 -18.47
CA THR A 486 9.43 -24.98 -19.10
C THR A 486 9.30 -24.48 -20.53
N VAL A 487 9.77 -23.27 -20.83
CA VAL A 487 9.52 -22.59 -22.12
C VAL A 487 10.76 -22.40 -22.99
N SER A 488 11.97 -22.62 -22.46
CA SER A 488 13.23 -22.43 -23.18
C SER A 488 13.30 -23.22 -24.50
N ALA A 489 12.73 -24.43 -24.52
CA ALA A 489 12.65 -25.26 -25.71
C ALA A 489 11.82 -24.63 -26.85
N ASN A 490 10.95 -23.67 -26.55
CA ASN A 490 10.14 -22.96 -27.54
C ASN A 490 10.86 -21.72 -28.11
N LEU A 491 11.95 -21.27 -27.49
CA LEU A 491 12.70 -20.08 -27.91
C LEU A 491 13.65 -20.32 -29.07
N VAL A 492 13.90 -21.60 -29.39
CA VAL A 492 14.87 -22.00 -30.41
C VAL A 492 14.10 -22.57 -31.61
N GLU A 493 14.07 -21.82 -32.71
CA GLU A 493 13.31 -22.19 -33.91
C GLU A 493 13.98 -23.29 -34.74
N ASP A 494 15.32 -23.38 -34.71
CA ASP A 494 16.11 -24.35 -35.48
C ASP A 494 17.10 -25.12 -34.59
N VAL A 495 16.92 -26.44 -34.57
CA VAL A 495 17.77 -27.40 -33.83
C VAL A 495 19.16 -27.58 -34.41
N ASN A 496 19.46 -26.99 -35.58
CA ASN A 496 20.79 -27.05 -36.21
C ASN A 496 21.69 -25.85 -35.88
N LEU A 497 21.20 -24.89 -35.09
CA LEU A 497 21.99 -23.73 -34.66
C LEU A 497 23.17 -24.16 -33.77
N SER A 498 24.28 -23.43 -33.88
CA SER A 498 25.40 -23.60 -32.97
C SER A 498 25.05 -23.10 -31.56
N ALA A 499 25.73 -23.61 -30.53
CA ALA A 499 25.47 -23.19 -29.15
C ALA A 499 25.54 -21.67 -28.92
N PRO A 500 26.48 -20.91 -29.54
CA PRO A 500 26.47 -19.45 -29.46
C PRO A 500 25.24 -18.79 -30.11
N GLU A 501 24.75 -19.33 -31.23
CA GLU A 501 23.55 -18.81 -31.91
C GLU A 501 22.29 -19.08 -31.08
N ILE A 502 22.17 -20.27 -30.50
CA ILE A 502 21.11 -20.63 -29.56
C ILE A 502 21.12 -19.69 -28.35
N LEU A 503 22.29 -19.50 -27.73
CA LEU A 503 22.42 -18.58 -26.61
C LEU A 503 22.05 -17.14 -27.01
N SER A 504 22.45 -16.69 -28.21
CA SER A 504 22.07 -15.37 -28.71
C SER A 504 20.55 -15.22 -28.80
N GLN A 505 19.84 -16.20 -29.37
CA GLN A 505 18.37 -16.16 -29.47
C GLN A 505 17.70 -16.14 -28.09
N ILE A 506 18.21 -16.93 -27.15
CA ILE A 506 17.71 -16.95 -25.76
C ILE A 506 17.93 -15.59 -25.07
N LEU A 507 19.09 -14.96 -25.30
CA LEU A 507 19.45 -13.67 -24.70
C LEU A 507 18.81 -12.45 -25.39
N ASP A 508 18.09 -12.64 -26.49
CA ASP A 508 17.25 -11.61 -27.11
C ASP A 508 15.94 -11.37 -26.30
N ASP A 509 15.54 -12.32 -25.45
CA ASP A 509 14.38 -12.15 -24.55
C ASP A 509 14.71 -11.23 -23.36
N GLU A 510 13.94 -10.14 -23.21
CA GLU A 510 14.16 -9.11 -22.19
C GLU A 510 14.03 -9.65 -20.75
N ALA A 511 13.18 -10.65 -20.50
CA ALA A 511 13.04 -11.24 -19.18
C ALA A 511 14.26 -12.10 -18.82
N ILE A 512 14.83 -12.82 -19.79
CA ILE A 512 16.09 -13.55 -19.59
C ILE A 512 17.25 -12.57 -19.35
N ARG A 513 17.30 -11.45 -20.08
CA ARG A 513 18.30 -10.40 -19.85
C ARG A 513 18.20 -9.83 -18.45
N SER A 514 16.99 -9.54 -18.00
CA SER A 514 16.72 -9.04 -16.64
C SER A 514 17.13 -10.07 -15.59
N TYR A 515 16.77 -11.34 -15.79
CA TYR A 515 17.17 -12.46 -14.92
C TYR A 515 18.70 -12.62 -14.82
N GLY A 516 19.40 -12.47 -15.95
CA GLY A 516 20.85 -12.51 -16.05
C GLY A 516 21.58 -11.25 -15.55
N ASN A 517 20.83 -10.21 -15.13
CA ASN A 517 21.33 -8.85 -14.90
C ASN A 517 22.22 -8.34 -16.06
N ILE A 518 21.79 -8.61 -17.30
CA ILE A 518 22.53 -8.26 -18.50
C ILE A 518 22.31 -6.78 -18.82
N ASN A 519 23.37 -5.98 -18.69
CA ASN A 519 23.34 -4.55 -18.92
C ASN A 519 24.42 -4.15 -19.93
N GLU A 520 24.11 -3.21 -20.81
CA GLU A 520 25.08 -2.64 -21.74
C GLU A 520 25.51 -1.25 -21.27
N TYR A 521 26.81 -1.02 -21.18
CA TYR A 521 27.37 0.28 -20.89
C TYR A 521 28.58 0.53 -21.80
N GLN A 522 28.51 1.60 -22.61
CA GLN A 522 29.56 2.00 -23.56
C GLN A 522 29.96 0.88 -24.54
N GLY A 523 28.99 0.09 -25.03
CA GLY A 523 29.25 -1.02 -25.95
C GLY A 523 29.85 -2.28 -25.29
N VAL A 524 29.93 -2.33 -23.96
CA VAL A 524 30.35 -3.51 -23.19
C VAL A 524 29.12 -4.10 -22.49
N VAL A 525 28.91 -5.40 -22.69
CA VAL A 525 27.83 -6.16 -22.04
C VAL A 525 28.35 -6.76 -20.73
N TRP A 526 27.72 -6.38 -19.63
CA TRP A 526 27.97 -6.88 -18.28
C TRP A 526 26.84 -7.82 -17.88
N TYR A 527 27.14 -8.89 -17.15
CA TYR A 527 26.14 -9.86 -16.71
C TYR A 527 26.57 -10.54 -15.40
N THR A 528 25.61 -11.11 -14.67
CA THR A 528 25.91 -11.96 -13.51
C THR A 528 26.28 -13.35 -14.01
N LYS A 529 27.53 -13.77 -13.76
CA LYS A 529 28.08 -15.05 -14.25
C LYS A 529 27.21 -16.23 -13.82
N GLU A 530 26.81 -16.28 -12.56
CA GLU A 530 26.04 -17.38 -11.98
C GLU A 530 24.67 -17.50 -12.66
N ALA A 531 24.00 -16.36 -12.92
CA ALA A 531 22.71 -16.34 -13.61
C ALA A 531 22.81 -16.78 -15.07
N ILE A 532 23.88 -16.41 -15.78
CA ILE A 532 24.12 -16.91 -17.14
C ILE A 532 24.39 -18.42 -17.16
N GLN A 533 25.16 -18.93 -16.20
CA GLN A 533 25.39 -20.38 -16.07
C GLN A 533 24.09 -21.14 -15.83
N GLU A 534 23.21 -20.58 -15.01
CA GLU A 534 21.88 -21.12 -14.74
C GLU A 534 20.98 -21.09 -15.99
N ILE A 535 20.94 -19.97 -16.74
CA ILE A 535 20.20 -19.87 -18.01
C ILE A 535 20.67 -20.92 -19.02
N ILE A 536 21.99 -21.07 -19.20
CA ILE A 536 22.59 -22.06 -20.10
C ILE A 536 22.20 -23.47 -19.64
N TYR A 537 22.26 -23.73 -18.33
CA TYR A 537 21.92 -25.03 -17.76
C TYR A 537 20.45 -25.41 -17.98
N LEU A 538 19.52 -24.47 -17.75
CA LEU A 538 18.07 -24.72 -17.85
C LEU A 538 17.56 -24.73 -19.30
N SER A 539 18.36 -24.25 -20.25
CA SER A 539 18.01 -24.17 -21.66
C SER A 539 18.69 -25.24 -22.53
N ALA A 540 19.62 -26.01 -21.96
CA ALA A 540 20.29 -27.14 -22.59
C ALA A 540 19.43 -28.41 -22.58
#